data_AF-A0A6F9XQJ8-F1
#
_entry.id   AF-A0A6F9XQJ8-F1
#
_cell.length_a   1.000
_cell.length_b   1.000
_cell.length_c   1.000
_cell.angle_alpha   90.00
_cell.angle_beta   90.00
_cell.angle_gamma   90.00
#
_symmetry.space_group_name_H-M   'P 1'
#
loop_
_entity.id
_entity.type
_entity.pdbx_description
1 polymer ?
#
loop_
_entity_poly.entity_id
_entity_poly.type
_entity_poly.pdbx_seq_one_letter_code
_entity_poly.pdbx_strand_id
1 'polypeptide(L)' 'MIYENIQKIAKAQGLTVRDIERACLFSNGYLRKWRDNAPTNKLLRVADFLKVDINEILGRKQN' A
#
# COMPACT_ATOMS: atom_id res chain seq x y z
N MET A 1 -6.92 3.57 7.59
CA MET A 1 -5.56 3.51 8.16
C MET A 1 -4.53 2.94 7.20
N ILE A 2 -4.52 1.63 6.87
CA ILE A 2 -3.50 1.04 5.98
C ILE A 2 -3.55 1.65 4.58
N TYR A 3 -4.74 1.68 3.98
CA TYR A 3 -4.95 2.31 2.66
C TYR A 3 -4.46 3.76 2.59
N GLU A 4 -4.72 4.56 3.63
CA GLU A 4 -4.33 5.97 3.68
C GLU A 4 -2.82 6.14 3.78
N ASN A 5 -2.13 5.27 4.51
CA ASN A 5 -0.67 5.27 4.57
C ASN A 5 -0.05 4.89 3.23
N ILE A 6 -0.57 3.85 2.56
CA ILE A 6 -0.14 3.50 1.21
C ILE A 6 -0.35 4.69 0.27
N GLN A 7 -1.51 5.34 0.35
CA GLN A 7 -1.81 6.51 -0.48
C GLN A 7 -0.84 7.67 -0.20
N LYS A 8 -0.47 7.92 1.06
CA LYS A 8 0.52 8.95 1.42
C LYS A 8 1.91 8.63 0.87
N ILE A 9 2.39 7.41 1.05
CA ILE A 9 3.70 6.96 0.56
C ILE A 9 3.73 7.02 -0.97
N ALA A 10 2.70 6.50 -1.62
CA ALA A 10 2.53 6.57 -3.08
C ALA A 10 2.62 8.02 -3.56
N LYS A 11 1.85 8.92 -2.92
CA LYS A 11 1.82 10.34 -3.28
C LYS A 11 3.18 11.02 -3.06
N ALA A 12 3.93 10.64 -2.02
CA ALA A 12 5.28 11.13 -1.79
C ALA A 12 6.26 10.72 -2.90
N GLN A 13 6.04 9.56 -3.52
CA GLN A 13 6.81 9.08 -4.68
C GLN A 13 6.24 9.57 -6.04
N GLY A 14 5.17 10.37 -6.04
CA GLY A 14 4.48 10.81 -7.26
C GLY A 14 3.62 9.73 -7.92
N LEU A 15 3.37 8.62 -7.23
CA LEU A 15 2.54 7.51 -7.69
C LEU A 15 1.10 7.67 -7.19
N THR A 16 0.15 7.15 -7.97
CA THR A 16 -1.24 7.01 -7.51
C THR A 16 -1.54 5.57 -7.09
N VAL A 17 -2.59 5.41 -6.28
CA VAL A 17 -3.11 4.07 -5.91
C VAL A 17 -3.44 3.25 -7.15
N ARG A 18 -3.93 3.89 -8.23
CA ARG A 18 -4.23 3.21 -9.50
C ARG A 18 -2.96 2.67 -10.19
N ASP A 19 -1.86 3.39 -10.10
CA ASP A 19 -0.58 2.93 -10.67
C ASP A 19 -0.07 1.71 -9.91
N ILE A 20 -0.23 1.71 -8.58
CA ILE A 20 0.10 0.56 -7.74
C ILE A 20 -0.82 -0.63 -8.03
N GLU A 21 -2.13 -0.40 -8.17
CA GLU A 21 -3.09 -1.45 -8.56
C GLU A 21 -2.70 -2.05 -9.92
N ARG A 22 -2.31 -1.22 -10.89
CA ARG A 22 -1.85 -1.67 -12.21
C ARG A 22 -0.53 -2.45 -12.12
N ALA A 23 0.46 -1.93 -11.39
CA ALA A 23 1.76 -2.57 -11.23
C ALA A 23 1.67 -3.90 -10.49
N CYS A 24 0.79 -4.00 -9.49
CA CYS A 24 0.60 -5.21 -8.70
C CYS A 24 -0.44 -6.18 -9.29
N LEU A 25 -1.03 -5.85 -10.45
CA LEU A 25 -2.08 -6.62 -11.12
C LEU A 25 -3.32 -6.84 -10.23
N PHE A 26 -3.72 -5.81 -9.50
CA PHE A 26 -4.94 -5.82 -8.70
C PHE A 26 -6.14 -5.29 -9.48
N SER A 27 -7.31 -5.83 -9.15
CA SER A 27 -8.57 -5.29 -9.64
C SER A 27 -8.80 -3.88 -9.13
N ASN A 28 -9.46 -3.05 -9.94
CA ASN A 28 -9.72 -1.65 -9.63
C ASN A 28 -10.52 -1.53 -8.31
N GLY A 29 -10.00 -0.77 -7.34
CA GLY A 29 -10.62 -0.62 -6.02
C GLY A 29 -10.35 -1.77 -5.04
N TYR A 30 -9.43 -2.68 -5.35
CA TYR A 30 -9.00 -3.73 -4.45
C TYR A 30 -8.25 -3.16 -3.24
N LEU A 31 -7.38 -2.16 -3.44
CA LEU A 31 -6.69 -1.50 -2.33
C LEU A 31 -7.65 -0.75 -1.41
N ARG A 32 -8.77 -0.25 -1.93
CA ARG A 32 -9.79 0.43 -1.13
C ARG A 32 -10.40 -0.48 -0.06
N LYS A 33 -10.39 -1.81 -0.27
CA LYS A 33 -10.83 -2.80 0.72
C LYS A 33 -9.83 -3.02 1.86
N TRP A 34 -8.58 -2.59 1.69
CA TRP A 34 -7.51 -2.76 2.68
C TRP A 34 -7.60 -1.74 3.82
N ARG A 35 -8.79 -1.17 4.07
CA ARG A 35 -9.01 -0.25 5.18
C ARG A 35 -8.95 -0.99 6.52
N ASP A 36 -9.59 -2.16 6.57
CA ASP A 36 -9.81 -2.95 7.78
C ASP A 36 -9.05 -4.28 7.76
N ASN A 37 -8.81 -4.87 6.57
CA ASN A 37 -8.04 -6.10 6.45
C ASN A 37 -7.26 -6.15 5.12
N ALA A 38 -5.93 -6.19 5.21
CA ALA A 38 -5.03 -6.26 4.06
C ALA A 38 -4.36 -7.64 4.03
N PRO A 39 -4.46 -8.40 2.92
CA PRO A 39 -3.75 -9.68 2.81
C PRO A 39 -2.24 -9.45 2.75
N THR A 40 -1.50 -10.06 3.68
CA THR A 40 -0.06 -9.87 3.87
C THR A 40 0.74 -10.13 2.59
N ASN A 41 0.42 -11.18 1.82
CA ASN A 41 1.11 -11.49 0.56
C ASN A 41 1.05 -10.36 -0.47
N LYS A 42 -0.10 -9.67 -0.53
CA LYS A 42 -0.29 -8.56 -1.47
C LYS A 42 0.28 -7.26 -0.91
N LEU A 43 0.19 -7.06 0.40
CA LEU A 43 0.82 -5.94 1.09
C LEU A 43 2.35 -5.98 0.90
N LEU A 44 2.96 -7.16 0.99
CA LEU A 44 4.39 -7.38 0.72
C LEU A 44 4.76 -6.95 -0.70
N ARG A 45 3.98 -7.38 -1.70
CA ARG A 45 4.22 -6.99 -3.10
C ARG A 45 4.13 -5.47 -3.31
N VAL A 46 3.18 -4.81 -2.65
CA VAL A 46 3.05 -3.34 -2.70
C VAL A 46 4.22 -2.66 -2.02
N ALA A 47 4.65 -3.19 -0.86
CA ALA A 47 5.80 -2.71 -0.11
C ALA A 47 7.10 -2.83 -0.92
N ASP A 48 7.33 -4.00 -1.55
CA ASP A 48 8.46 -4.25 -2.45
C ASP A 48 8.44 -3.31 -3.66
N PHE A 49 7.27 -3.08 -4.26
CA PHE A 49 7.12 -2.17 -5.39
C PHE A 49 7.44 -0.71 -5.00
N LEU A 50 6.94 -0.27 -3.85
CA LEU A 50 7.20 1.06 -3.30
C LEU A 50 8.58 1.18 -2.65
N LYS A 51 9.35 0.07 -2.55
CA LYS A 51 10.61 -0.01 -1.78
C LYS A 51 10.48 0.54 -0.36
N VAL A 52 9.36 0.28 0.30
CA VAL A 52 9.11 0.68 1.68
C VAL A 52 8.85 -0.54 2.54
N ASP A 53 9.06 -0.39 3.84
CA ASP A 53 8.80 -1.47 4.78
C ASP A 53 7.30 -1.60 5.09
N ILE A 54 6.83 -2.82 5.37
CA ILE A 54 5.44 -3.04 5.79
C ILE A 54 5.13 -2.27 7.07
N ASN A 55 6.12 -2.07 7.94
CA ASN A 55 5.94 -1.33 9.20
C ASN A 55 5.62 0.15 8.96
N GLU A 56 6.24 0.77 7.94
CA GLU A 56 5.93 2.14 7.50
C GLU A 56 4.48 2.24 7.01
N ILE A 57 4.03 1.24 6.24
CA ILE A 57 2.66 1.17 5.74
C ILE A 57 1.66 0.96 6.88
N LEU A 58 1.96 0.07 7.83
CA LEU A 58 1.10 -0.21 8.98
C LEU A 58 1.10 0.94 10.00
N GLY A 59 1.97 1.94 9.86
CA GLY A 59 2.09 3.04 10.81
C GLY A 59 2.58 2.58 12.19
N ARG A 60 3.19 1.38 12.28
CA ARG A 60 3.90 0.94 13.47
C ARG A 60 5.26 1.64 13.48
N LYS A 61 5.27 2.92 13.82
CA LYS A 61 6.45 3.50 14.47
C LYS A 61 6.59 2.76 15.80
N GLN A 62 7.54 1.83 15.88
CA GLN A 62 8.05 1.39 17.18
C GLN A 62 8.61 2.65 17.85
N ASN A 63 7.90 3.12 18.86
CA ASN A 63 8.39 4.09 19.82
C ASN A 63 9.13 3.33 20.93
#